data_AF-A0A223AR34-F1
#
_entry.id   AF-A0A223AR34-F1
#
_cell.length_a   1.000
_cell.length_b   1.000
_cell.length_c   1.000
_cell.angle_alpha   90.00
_cell.angle_beta   90.00
_cell.angle_gamma   90.00
#
_symmetry.space_group_name_H-M   'P 1'
#
loop_
_entity.id
_entity.type
_entity.pdbx_description
1 polymer ?
#
loop_
_entity_poly.entity_id
_entity_poly.type
_entity_poly.pdbx_seq_one_letter_code
_entity_poly.pdbx_strand_id
1 'polypeptide(L)'
;MDEMRKAAIKNKLAAALIAVMIAAASLSGWSSLSGQVSAADSSVKLTYVSPSKIYSDSSKSKSKTEKTSKTKKSTKSKNKNKAESNSDSSNGAPGQPPSDGQGDGQPHSGGQPPADGKSGVQPQSDSRNSSSSQNDAPGQPPSGEPGGGANTQSYDYSGTNKGKLTASKKSVNATNKTINSDVADVNALLAKSGGTLTVKNSKVTKSGDDTNGDNVNFYGINSSALAVGKGSKMFISKTSIESTSEGSNGIFATDNGTVYANDVKITTKKGGNSRGLDATYGGVIYANKMNISTEGDHSAAIATDRGGGYISVTNSSLKTAGSGSPLIYSTGDIEVDAVKGTATGSQIAGIEGQNRILIYNSSLTSTNDAISGSDPIKNGVIIYQSTSGDAEAKSSKLGDFEAVDSKLKSTISGGAMFYVTNTNAKVVLQNTKLDFDSSKVDLINASGNNSNSWGNQGSNGGKVTFTGIKQTLKGNITVDTISNVNLHLTKNSTWTGSATIENNSAGSTSKSPLTVNVDKSSKWVVTKSTKVSNLNVEKGGKIVDSNGKTVTIKVNGKTAVKGDSNIVVTVTGKYSTTVKTSAKSSLSTKVLLREAFDKKYNTKTTFGTNKLS
;
A
#
# COMPACT_ATOMS: atom_id res chain seq x y z
N MET A 1 -14.22 24.92 -56.42
CA MET A 1 -15.04 23.83 -55.86
C MET A 1 -14.24 22.52 -55.94
N ASP A 2 -13.11 22.42 -55.23
CA ASP A 2 -12.08 21.42 -55.61
C ASP A 2 -11.39 20.70 -54.43
N GLU A 3 -11.34 21.30 -53.24
CA GLU A 3 -10.76 20.63 -52.06
C GLU A 3 -11.52 19.37 -51.62
N MET A 4 -12.85 19.34 -51.77
CA MET A 4 -13.66 18.16 -51.39
C MET A 4 -13.41 16.91 -52.27
N ARG A 5 -12.76 17.04 -53.44
CA ARG A 5 -12.44 15.87 -54.29
C ARG A 5 -11.20 15.09 -53.82
N LYS A 6 -10.24 15.73 -53.14
CA LYS A 6 -9.00 15.06 -52.68
C LYS A 6 -9.23 14.15 -51.47
N ALA A 7 -10.17 14.48 -50.59
CA ALA A 7 -10.51 13.66 -49.42
C ALA A 7 -11.11 12.29 -49.80
N ALA A 8 -11.98 12.25 -50.82
CA ALA A 8 -12.71 11.04 -51.22
C ALA A 8 -11.83 9.92 -51.80
N ILE A 9 -10.64 10.25 -52.32
CA ILE A 9 -9.76 9.28 -52.99
C ILE A 9 -8.92 8.49 -51.97
N LYS A 10 -8.41 9.13 -50.90
CA LYS A 10 -7.56 8.46 -49.90
C LYS A 10 -8.29 7.32 -49.16
N ASN A 11 -9.57 7.48 -48.84
CA ASN A 11 -10.34 6.44 -48.15
C ASN A 11 -10.60 5.18 -48.99
N LYS A 12 -10.60 5.28 -50.33
CA LYS A 12 -10.79 4.10 -51.20
C LYS A 12 -9.54 3.23 -51.33
N LEU A 13 -8.34 3.82 -51.29
CA LEU A 13 -7.08 3.05 -51.30
C LEU A 13 -6.88 2.25 -50.00
N ALA A 14 -7.21 2.85 -48.84
CA ALA A 14 -7.08 2.19 -47.54
C ALA A 14 -7.97 0.94 -47.43
N ALA A 15 -9.21 1.01 -47.91
CA ALA A 15 -10.14 -0.12 -47.93
C ALA A 15 -9.65 -1.29 -48.83
N ALA A 16 -9.01 -0.98 -49.97
CA ALA A 16 -8.49 -1.98 -50.88
C ALA A 16 -7.30 -2.78 -50.26
N LEU A 17 -6.37 -2.11 -49.57
CA LEU A 17 -5.24 -2.79 -48.92
C LEU A 17 -5.67 -3.78 -47.84
N ILE A 18 -6.72 -3.43 -47.07
CA ILE A 18 -7.25 -4.32 -46.01
C ILE A 18 -7.92 -5.55 -46.63
N ALA A 19 -8.65 -5.40 -47.74
CA ALA A 19 -9.25 -6.53 -48.45
C ALA A 19 -8.21 -7.51 -49.01
N VAL A 20 -7.09 -7.00 -49.55
CA VAL A 20 -6.01 -7.84 -50.09
C VAL A 20 -5.28 -8.62 -48.99
N MET A 21 -5.02 -8.01 -47.83
CA MET A 21 -4.36 -8.71 -46.72
C MET A 21 -5.23 -9.79 -46.07
N ILE A 22 -6.56 -9.67 -46.11
CA ILE A 22 -7.48 -10.71 -45.59
C ILE A 22 -7.54 -11.93 -46.53
N ALA A 23 -7.32 -11.76 -47.83
CA ALA A 23 -7.34 -12.85 -48.81
C ALA A 23 -6.06 -13.72 -48.82
N ALA A 24 -4.95 -13.24 -48.24
CA ALA A 24 -3.65 -13.92 -48.29
C ALA A 24 -3.42 -14.95 -47.16
N ALA A 25 -4.29 -15.03 -46.16
CA ALA A 25 -4.12 -15.88 -44.98
C ALA A 25 -4.75 -17.29 -45.09
N SER A 26 -5.25 -17.67 -46.27
CA SER A 26 -6.05 -18.89 -46.43
C SER A 26 -5.76 -19.65 -47.74
N LEU A 27 -4.50 -20.00 -48.00
CA LEU A 27 -4.10 -21.00 -49.00
C LEU A 27 -2.67 -21.52 -48.74
N SER A 28 -2.34 -22.67 -49.33
CA SER A 28 -1.06 -23.40 -49.24
C SER A 28 -0.51 -23.69 -47.83
N GLY A 29 -0.58 -24.97 -47.44
CA GLY A 29 0.43 -25.58 -46.58
C GLY A 29 1.15 -26.67 -47.37
N TRP A 30 2.48 -26.71 -47.31
CA TRP A 30 3.24 -27.94 -47.50
C TRP A 30 4.60 -27.86 -46.78
N SER A 31 5.46 -28.85 -46.98
CA SER A 31 6.44 -29.30 -45.98
C SER A 31 7.89 -28.92 -46.27
N SER A 32 8.65 -28.76 -45.19
CA SER A 32 10.07 -29.14 -45.04
C SER A 32 11.09 -28.68 -46.08
N LEU A 33 12.06 -27.88 -45.63
CA LEU A 33 13.44 -28.01 -46.10
C LEU A 33 14.41 -27.94 -44.91
N SER A 34 15.41 -28.82 -44.90
CA SER A 34 16.39 -28.95 -43.81
C SER A 34 17.67 -28.18 -44.11
N GLY A 35 18.19 -27.47 -43.10
CA GLY A 35 19.53 -26.88 -43.15
C GLY A 35 20.22 -26.98 -41.79
N GLN A 36 21.30 -27.76 -41.70
CA GLN A 36 22.22 -27.70 -40.56
C GLN A 36 23.23 -26.58 -40.80
N VAL A 37 23.43 -25.73 -39.80
CA VAL A 37 24.65 -24.92 -39.64
C VAL A 37 25.15 -25.13 -38.21
N SER A 38 26.46 -25.26 -38.04
CA SER A 38 27.07 -25.59 -36.75
C SER A 38 27.12 -24.41 -35.78
N ALA A 39 27.37 -24.69 -34.50
CA ALA A 39 27.38 -23.71 -33.43
C ALA A 39 28.67 -22.87 -33.36
N ALA A 40 28.53 -21.63 -32.92
CA ALA A 40 29.59 -20.81 -32.33
C ALA A 40 28.98 -19.90 -31.22
N ASP A 41 29.79 -19.52 -30.24
CA ASP A 41 29.34 -18.91 -28.98
C ASP A 41 28.79 -17.48 -29.11
N SER A 42 27.82 -17.13 -28.26
CA SER A 42 27.36 -15.76 -27.94
C SER A 42 26.50 -15.76 -26.68
N SER A 43 27.01 -16.39 -25.60
CA SER A 43 26.29 -16.63 -24.35
C SER A 43 26.08 -15.39 -23.45
N VAL A 44 25.36 -14.38 -23.95
CA VAL A 44 24.90 -13.24 -23.12
C VAL A 44 23.80 -13.71 -22.16
N LYS A 45 24.20 -14.19 -20.98
CA LYS A 45 23.29 -14.44 -19.85
C LYS A 45 22.79 -13.13 -19.25
N LEU A 46 21.77 -12.54 -19.90
CA LEU A 46 20.90 -11.52 -19.31
C LEU A 46 20.17 -12.13 -18.11
N THR A 47 20.80 -12.05 -16.95
CA THR A 47 20.25 -12.56 -15.69
C THR A 47 19.25 -11.56 -15.16
N TYR A 48 18.00 -11.67 -15.62
CA TYR A 48 16.89 -10.90 -15.06
C TYR A 48 16.71 -11.30 -13.58
N VAL A 49 17.11 -10.40 -12.69
CA VAL A 49 16.83 -10.51 -11.25
C VAL A 49 15.47 -9.87 -11.02
N SER A 50 14.40 -10.68 -11.03
CA SER A 50 13.08 -10.21 -10.60
C SER A 50 13.18 -9.66 -9.17
N PRO A 51 12.47 -8.58 -8.81
CA PRO A 51 12.46 -8.03 -7.45
C PRO A 51 12.17 -9.08 -6.37
N SER A 52 11.40 -10.13 -6.67
CA SER A 52 11.12 -11.25 -5.77
C SER A 52 12.38 -11.95 -5.22
N LYS A 53 13.52 -11.93 -5.93
CA LYS A 53 14.81 -12.41 -5.39
C LYS A 53 15.39 -11.52 -4.30
N ILE A 54 15.19 -10.20 -4.37
CA ILE A 54 15.67 -9.25 -3.36
C ILE A 54 14.95 -9.49 -2.01
N TYR A 55 13.68 -9.87 -2.05
CA TYR A 55 12.89 -10.19 -0.85
C TYR A 55 13.26 -11.55 -0.21
N SER A 56 13.86 -12.49 -0.95
CA SER A 56 14.10 -13.86 -0.46
C SER A 56 15.32 -14.00 0.47
N ASP A 57 16.39 -13.21 0.28
CA ASP A 57 17.69 -13.46 0.93
C ASP A 57 17.84 -12.87 2.35
N SER A 58 16.89 -12.07 2.84
CA SER A 58 16.89 -11.57 4.23
C SER A 58 16.66 -12.68 5.28
N SER A 59 16.18 -13.85 4.85
CA SER A 59 15.80 -14.99 5.70
C SER A 59 16.97 -15.84 6.23
N LYS A 60 18.17 -15.73 5.65
CA LYS A 60 19.29 -16.65 5.91
C LYS A 60 20.21 -16.20 7.05
N SER A 61 19.70 -16.21 8.27
CA SER A 61 20.55 -16.19 9.47
C SER A 61 21.41 -17.45 9.55
N LYS A 62 22.74 -17.31 9.65
CA LYS A 62 23.70 -18.42 9.63
C LYS A 62 23.82 -19.10 11.00
N SER A 63 23.01 -20.12 11.26
CA SER A 63 23.29 -21.06 12.36
C SER A 63 24.53 -21.91 12.03
N LYS A 64 25.65 -21.68 12.74
CA LYS A 64 26.82 -22.57 12.65
C LYS A 64 26.43 -23.95 13.21
N THR A 65 26.63 -25.00 12.41
CA THR A 65 26.48 -26.38 12.86
C THR A 65 27.82 -26.92 13.33
N GLU A 66 27.99 -27.09 14.64
CA GLU A 66 29.07 -27.94 15.16
C GLU A 66 28.62 -29.41 15.19
N LYS A 67 29.55 -30.33 14.92
CA LYS A 67 29.32 -31.77 14.92
C LYS A 67 30.18 -32.43 15.99
N THR A 68 29.56 -33.17 16.92
CA THR A 68 30.29 -34.16 17.73
C THR A 68 29.47 -35.40 18.04
N SER A 69 30.04 -36.55 17.68
CA SER A 69 29.93 -37.89 18.29
C SER A 69 28.63 -38.36 18.98
N LYS A 70 28.09 -39.46 18.46
CA LYS A 70 27.12 -40.36 19.13
C LYS A 70 27.68 -40.99 20.42
N THR A 71 26.82 -41.38 21.36
CA THR A 71 26.93 -42.62 22.17
C THR A 71 25.53 -43.06 22.67
N LYS A 72 25.35 -44.32 23.07
CA LYS A 72 24.06 -44.98 23.38
C LYS A 72 23.72 -45.05 24.89
N LYS A 73 22.48 -45.46 25.17
CA LYS A 73 21.93 -46.19 26.37
C LYS A 73 21.28 -45.39 27.53
N SER A 74 19.94 -45.50 27.57
CA SER A 74 19.17 -46.25 28.59
C SER A 74 18.62 -45.58 29.88
N THR A 75 17.42 -46.05 30.27
CA THR A 75 16.86 -46.22 31.64
C THR A 75 16.40 -45.02 32.52
N LYS A 76 15.14 -44.60 32.32
CA LYS A 76 13.98 -44.91 33.19
C LYS A 76 14.03 -44.57 34.71
N SER A 77 13.48 -43.40 35.09
CA SER A 77 12.75 -43.09 36.35
C SER A 77 11.91 -41.81 36.17
N LYS A 78 10.71 -41.52 36.71
CA LYS A 78 9.71 -42.20 37.59
C LYS A 78 9.55 -41.78 39.08
N ASN A 79 9.45 -40.49 39.42
CA ASN A 79 8.56 -39.89 40.47
C ASN A 79 8.63 -38.34 40.43
N LYS A 80 7.80 -37.49 41.08
CA LYS A 80 6.40 -37.40 41.61
C LYS A 80 6.41 -36.47 42.86
N ASN A 81 5.30 -35.74 43.09
CA ASN A 81 5.01 -34.78 44.19
C ASN A 81 5.68 -33.39 44.00
N LYS A 82 5.06 -32.20 44.22
CA LYS A 82 3.98 -31.69 45.14
C LYS A 82 4.54 -31.36 46.56
N ALA A 83 4.32 -30.21 47.21
CA ALA A 83 3.34 -29.09 47.07
C ALA A 83 4.02 -27.68 47.12
N GLU A 84 3.38 -26.52 46.86
CA GLU A 84 2.57 -25.64 47.76
C GLU A 84 3.26 -25.40 49.13
N SER A 85 3.46 -24.17 49.67
CA SER A 85 2.50 -23.05 49.85
C SER A 85 3.14 -21.64 50.10
N ASN A 86 2.29 -20.64 50.41
CA ASN A 86 2.51 -19.21 50.76
C ASN A 86 3.60 -18.94 51.85
N SER A 87 4.10 -17.71 52.16
CA SER A 87 3.42 -16.39 52.23
C SER A 87 4.33 -15.14 52.37
N ASP A 88 3.83 -13.99 51.89
CA ASP A 88 3.93 -12.57 52.33
C ASP A 88 5.19 -11.86 52.92
N SER A 89 5.23 -10.55 52.57
CA SER A 89 5.67 -9.36 53.36
C SER A 89 7.13 -8.81 53.33
N SER A 90 7.28 -7.74 52.52
CA SER A 90 7.84 -6.40 52.84
C SER A 90 9.31 -6.14 53.25
N ASN A 91 9.84 -5.06 52.65
CA ASN A 91 10.89 -4.11 53.10
C ASN A 91 12.36 -4.58 53.20
N GLY A 92 13.27 -3.77 52.64
CA GLY A 92 14.71 -3.87 52.90
C GLY A 92 15.64 -3.51 51.72
N ALA A 93 16.01 -2.24 51.62
CA ALA A 93 17.29 -1.80 51.03
C ALA A 93 18.16 -1.23 52.20
N PRO A 94 19.48 -1.01 52.08
CA PRO A 94 20.34 -1.06 50.89
C PRO A 94 21.63 -1.92 51.07
N GLY A 95 22.55 -1.91 50.09
CA GLY A 95 23.93 -2.38 50.29
C GLY A 95 24.76 -2.61 49.02
N GLN A 96 25.95 -2.02 48.96
CA GLN A 96 27.04 -2.33 48.00
C GLN A 96 27.93 -3.46 48.56
N PRO A 97 28.78 -4.16 47.78
CA PRO A 97 30.23 -3.84 47.77
C PRO A 97 30.93 -4.08 46.38
N PRO A 98 32.20 -4.54 46.22
CA PRO A 98 33.30 -3.72 45.66
C PRO A 98 33.98 -4.31 44.38
N SER A 99 34.66 -3.56 43.51
CA SER A 99 36.08 -3.04 43.49
C SER A 99 37.19 -4.03 43.05
N ASP A 100 38.26 -3.44 42.48
CA ASP A 100 39.63 -3.95 42.19
C ASP A 100 39.82 -4.61 40.80
N GLY A 101 40.89 -4.39 40.01
CA GLY A 101 42.06 -3.47 40.06
C GLY A 101 43.27 -4.07 39.25
N GLN A 102 44.21 -3.37 38.59
CA GLN A 102 44.43 -1.95 38.23
C GLN A 102 45.38 -1.84 36.99
N GLY A 103 45.25 -0.77 36.19
CA GLY A 103 46.37 -0.06 35.49
C GLY A 103 46.97 -0.67 34.19
N ASP A 104 47.69 0.07 33.32
CA ASP A 104 47.86 1.54 33.15
C ASP A 104 48.29 1.85 31.69
N GLY A 105 48.05 3.07 31.16
CA GLY A 105 48.53 3.47 29.82
C GLY A 105 47.80 4.62 29.09
N GLN A 106 48.13 5.88 29.42
CA GLN A 106 47.74 7.12 28.71
C GLN A 106 48.70 7.43 27.51
N PRO A 107 48.59 8.56 26.75
CA PRO A 107 47.58 9.65 26.64
C PRO A 107 47.19 9.98 25.15
N HIS A 108 46.41 11.00 24.72
CA HIS A 108 45.42 11.92 25.33
C HIS A 108 44.42 12.48 24.28
N SER A 109 43.40 13.17 24.81
CA SER A 109 42.52 14.24 24.28
C SER A 109 43.14 15.23 23.26
N GLY A 110 42.39 16.03 22.49
CA GLY A 110 40.93 16.15 22.34
C GLY A 110 40.40 17.60 22.49
N GLY A 111 39.43 18.01 21.64
CA GLY A 111 38.59 19.21 21.80
C GLY A 111 39.09 20.53 21.16
N GLN A 112 38.21 21.24 20.45
CA GLN A 112 38.44 22.60 19.93
C GLN A 112 37.11 23.37 19.78
N PRO A 113 37.04 24.61 20.29
CA PRO A 113 36.42 25.74 19.56
C PRO A 113 37.25 27.05 19.76
N PRO A 114 36.78 28.27 19.42
CA PRO A 114 36.71 28.76 18.04
C PRO A 114 37.33 30.16 17.82
N ALA A 115 37.44 30.57 16.55
CA ALA A 115 37.44 31.95 16.02
C ALA A 115 38.31 33.06 16.66
N ASP A 116 39.25 33.62 15.89
CA ASP A 116 39.13 35.00 15.33
C ASP A 116 40.18 35.24 14.22
N GLY A 117 40.35 36.45 13.68
CA GLY A 117 41.19 36.66 12.47
C GLY A 117 41.88 38.03 12.30
N LYS A 118 42.36 38.26 11.06
CA LYS A 118 43.11 39.43 10.51
C LYS A 118 44.60 39.57 10.87
N SER A 119 45.46 39.17 9.92
CA SER A 119 46.42 40.03 9.19
C SER A 119 47.26 39.18 8.21
N GLY A 120 47.75 39.67 7.06
CA GLY A 120 47.50 40.97 6.43
C GLY A 120 48.71 41.52 5.66
N VAL A 121 49.05 40.98 4.47
CA VAL A 121 50.10 41.53 3.58
C VAL A 121 49.69 41.44 2.09
N GLN A 122 49.96 42.52 1.36
CA GLN A 122 50.02 42.71 -0.10
C GLN A 122 51.25 43.63 -0.37
N PRO A 123 51.67 43.97 -1.62
CA PRO A 123 51.08 43.76 -2.96
C PRO A 123 52.02 42.90 -3.87
N GLN A 124 51.88 42.71 -5.19
CA GLN A 124 51.82 43.69 -6.30
C GLN A 124 51.37 43.10 -7.66
N SER A 125 50.75 43.96 -8.48
CA SER A 125 50.84 44.19 -9.95
C SER A 125 51.20 43.03 -10.92
N ASP A 126 50.62 42.85 -12.11
CA ASP A 126 50.01 43.75 -13.14
C ASP A 126 48.84 43.04 -13.89
N SER A 127 48.26 43.50 -15.01
CA SER A 127 47.52 44.75 -15.34
C SER A 127 46.80 44.53 -16.72
N ARG A 128 45.74 45.32 -17.05
CA ARG A 128 45.11 45.48 -18.41
C ARG A 128 44.34 44.26 -19.00
N ASN A 129 43.32 44.38 -19.87
CA ASN A 129 42.39 45.48 -20.21
C ASN A 129 41.16 44.97 -21.03
N SER A 130 40.00 45.65 -20.90
CA SER A 130 38.87 45.82 -21.85
C SER A 130 38.08 44.64 -22.50
N SER A 131 36.74 44.73 -22.39
CA SER A 131 35.68 44.35 -23.38
C SER A 131 35.60 42.89 -23.90
N SER A 132 34.43 42.27 -24.08
CA SER A 132 33.11 42.83 -24.48
C SER A 132 31.93 41.94 -24.02
N SER A 133 30.69 42.31 -24.38
CA SER A 133 29.44 41.70 -23.91
C SER A 133 28.77 40.77 -24.91
N GLN A 134 28.26 39.61 -24.45
CA GLN A 134 27.12 38.93 -25.09
C GLN A 134 26.29 38.15 -24.05
N ASN A 135 25.02 37.92 -24.36
CA ASN A 135 24.09 37.20 -23.48
C ASN A 135 24.06 35.72 -23.85
N ASP A 136 24.16 34.84 -22.85
CA ASP A 136 23.74 33.44 -22.97
C ASP A 136 22.84 33.05 -21.80
N ALA A 137 21.73 32.38 -22.10
CA ALA A 137 20.82 31.84 -21.10
C ALA A 137 21.25 30.41 -20.72
N PRO A 138 21.33 30.05 -19.43
CA PRO A 138 21.67 28.68 -19.03
C PRO A 138 20.63 27.69 -19.58
N GLY A 139 21.07 26.77 -20.43
CA GLY A 139 20.20 25.80 -21.08
C GLY A 139 19.46 24.90 -20.08
N GLN A 140 18.19 24.65 -20.36
CA GLN A 140 17.37 23.70 -19.60
C GLN A 140 17.95 22.28 -19.74
N PRO A 141 18.27 21.56 -18.65
CA PRO A 141 18.80 20.21 -18.76
C PRO A 141 17.75 19.27 -19.37
N PRO A 142 18.16 18.30 -20.21
CA PRO A 142 17.22 17.41 -20.90
C PRO A 142 16.43 16.57 -19.91
N SER A 143 15.10 16.58 -20.06
CA SER A 143 14.21 15.70 -19.31
C SER A 143 14.40 14.25 -19.78
N GLY A 144 15.16 13.47 -19.02
CA GLY A 144 15.28 12.03 -19.27
C GLY A 144 13.91 11.35 -19.23
N GLU A 145 13.56 10.67 -20.32
CA GLU A 145 12.32 9.91 -20.38
C GLU A 145 12.36 8.76 -19.36
N PRO A 146 11.24 8.44 -18.66
CA PRO A 146 11.17 7.24 -17.83
C PRO A 146 11.39 6.01 -18.71
N GLY A 147 12.49 5.28 -18.47
CA GLY A 147 12.84 4.10 -19.25
C GLY A 147 11.69 3.09 -19.26
N GLY A 148 11.37 2.56 -20.44
CA GLY A 148 10.25 1.66 -20.65
C GLY A 148 10.38 0.35 -19.87
N GLY A 149 9.75 0.29 -18.70
CA GLY A 149 9.49 -0.96 -18.00
C GLY A 149 8.57 -1.87 -18.82
N ALA A 150 8.51 -3.15 -18.44
CA ALA A 150 7.59 -4.10 -19.08
C ALA A 150 6.14 -3.60 -19.00
N ASN A 151 5.32 -3.91 -20.01
CA ASN A 151 3.89 -3.58 -20.00
C ASN A 151 3.12 -4.53 -19.07
N THR A 152 3.32 -4.34 -17.77
CA THR A 152 2.72 -5.10 -16.66
C THR A 152 1.19 -5.03 -16.59
N GLN A 153 0.54 -4.14 -17.34
CA GLN A 153 -0.88 -3.82 -17.19
C GLN A 153 -1.79 -4.62 -18.15
N SER A 154 -1.25 -5.56 -18.92
CA SER A 154 -1.98 -6.51 -19.78
C SER A 154 -1.63 -7.94 -19.43
N TYR A 155 -2.62 -8.84 -19.35
CA TYR A 155 -2.39 -10.25 -19.01
C TYR A 155 -1.54 -10.95 -20.08
N ASP A 156 -0.37 -11.42 -19.67
CA ASP A 156 0.73 -11.89 -20.52
C ASP A 156 1.14 -13.36 -20.27
N TYR A 157 0.45 -14.05 -19.37
CA TYR A 157 0.76 -15.43 -19.00
C TYR A 157 0.53 -16.42 -20.16
N SER A 158 1.63 -16.91 -20.73
CA SER A 158 1.68 -17.91 -21.80
C SER A 158 1.65 -19.37 -21.32
N GLY A 159 1.65 -19.59 -20.00
CA GLY A 159 1.69 -20.93 -19.40
C GLY A 159 0.36 -21.67 -19.36
N THR A 160 0.38 -22.93 -18.90
CA THR A 160 -0.83 -23.77 -18.81
C THR A 160 -1.41 -23.80 -17.40
N ASN A 161 -2.54 -23.11 -17.23
CA ASN A 161 -3.39 -23.18 -16.02
C ASN A 161 -3.88 -24.62 -15.75
N LYS A 162 -3.40 -25.25 -14.66
CA LYS A 162 -3.75 -26.61 -14.19
C LYS A 162 -4.59 -26.56 -12.90
N GLY A 163 -5.46 -27.55 -12.68
CA GLY A 163 -6.15 -27.70 -11.40
C GLY A 163 -6.86 -29.03 -11.17
N LYS A 164 -6.89 -29.51 -9.92
CA LYS A 164 -7.40 -30.83 -9.52
C LYS A 164 -8.88 -31.02 -9.85
N LEU A 165 -9.72 -30.02 -9.52
CA LEU A 165 -11.11 -29.95 -9.97
C LEU A 165 -11.28 -28.77 -10.94
N THR A 166 -11.40 -29.07 -12.24
CA THR A 166 -11.46 -28.05 -13.30
C THR A 166 -12.83 -27.97 -13.97
N ALA A 167 -13.39 -26.76 -14.04
CA ALA A 167 -14.42 -26.38 -15.01
C ALA A 167 -13.77 -25.66 -16.20
N SER A 168 -14.04 -26.13 -17.43
CA SER A 168 -13.57 -25.53 -18.67
C SER A 168 -14.64 -25.68 -19.74
N LYS A 169 -15.09 -24.57 -20.35
CA LYS A 169 -16.20 -24.50 -21.32
C LYS A 169 -17.52 -25.17 -20.88
N LYS A 170 -17.68 -25.49 -19.58
CA LYS A 170 -18.82 -26.23 -19.01
C LYS A 170 -19.07 -25.85 -17.56
N SER A 171 -20.25 -26.20 -17.05
CA SER A 171 -20.57 -26.16 -15.62
C SER A 171 -20.09 -27.42 -14.89
N VAL A 172 -19.55 -27.27 -13.68
CA VAL A 172 -19.15 -28.36 -12.77
C VAL A 172 -19.63 -28.02 -11.36
N ASN A 173 -20.16 -29.02 -10.65
CA ASN A 173 -20.66 -28.87 -9.29
C ASN A 173 -19.95 -29.86 -8.34
N ALA A 174 -19.49 -29.38 -7.20
CA ALA A 174 -19.04 -30.20 -6.08
C ALA A 174 -19.81 -29.81 -4.81
N THR A 175 -20.33 -30.80 -4.09
CA THR A 175 -21.01 -30.60 -2.80
C THR A 175 -20.69 -31.77 -1.88
N ASN A 176 -20.40 -31.49 -0.61
CA ASN A 176 -19.96 -32.49 0.37
C ASN A 176 -18.70 -33.26 -0.10
N LYS A 177 -17.68 -32.53 -0.58
CA LYS A 177 -16.44 -33.11 -1.10
C LYS A 177 -15.19 -32.59 -0.37
N THR A 178 -14.13 -33.38 -0.48
CA THR A 178 -12.76 -33.01 -0.09
C THR A 178 -11.93 -32.94 -1.37
N ILE A 179 -11.31 -31.79 -1.66
CA ILE A 179 -10.48 -31.56 -2.86
C ILE A 179 -9.07 -31.16 -2.43
N ASN A 180 -8.10 -32.02 -2.69
CA ASN A 180 -6.71 -31.84 -2.27
C ASN A 180 -5.80 -31.66 -3.49
N SER A 181 -4.91 -30.68 -3.45
CA SER A 181 -3.79 -30.54 -4.38
C SER A 181 -2.46 -30.43 -3.63
N ASP A 182 -1.69 -31.49 -3.72
CA ASP A 182 -0.35 -31.72 -3.18
C ASP A 182 0.77 -31.41 -4.19
N VAL A 183 0.41 -31.24 -5.47
CA VAL A 183 1.34 -30.97 -6.56
C VAL A 183 1.63 -29.46 -6.68
N ALA A 184 2.89 -29.12 -6.93
CA ALA A 184 3.35 -27.77 -7.25
C ALA A 184 2.68 -27.20 -8.51
N ASP A 185 2.38 -25.91 -8.52
CA ASP A 185 1.72 -25.13 -9.58
C ASP A 185 0.34 -25.66 -10.03
N VAL A 186 -0.25 -26.64 -9.32
CA VAL A 186 -1.57 -27.19 -9.62
C VAL A 186 -2.58 -26.68 -8.60
N ASN A 187 -3.51 -25.83 -9.06
CA ASN A 187 -4.60 -25.31 -8.23
C ASN A 187 -5.49 -26.44 -7.69
N ALA A 188 -6.11 -26.28 -6.51
CA ALA A 188 -7.08 -27.29 -6.05
C ALA A 188 -8.44 -27.14 -6.78
N LEU A 189 -8.94 -25.91 -6.94
CA LEU A 189 -10.11 -25.56 -7.75
C LEU A 189 -9.72 -24.65 -8.92
N LEU A 190 -10.24 -24.93 -10.12
CA LEU A 190 -9.99 -24.11 -11.32
C LEU A 190 -11.27 -23.89 -12.14
N ALA A 191 -11.61 -22.63 -12.42
CA ALA A 191 -12.58 -22.25 -13.44
C ALA A 191 -11.85 -21.49 -14.55
N LYS A 192 -11.84 -22.03 -15.77
CA LYS A 192 -11.18 -21.39 -16.93
C LYS A 192 -12.01 -21.45 -18.22
N SER A 193 -11.64 -20.65 -19.20
CA SER A 193 -12.21 -20.68 -20.56
C SER A 193 -13.75 -20.65 -20.58
N GLY A 194 -14.38 -19.74 -19.81
CA GLY A 194 -15.83 -19.61 -19.70
C GLY A 194 -16.51 -20.71 -18.86
N GLY A 195 -15.74 -21.58 -18.21
CA GLY A 195 -16.25 -22.62 -17.31
C GLY A 195 -16.85 -22.03 -16.03
N THR A 196 -17.88 -22.70 -15.50
CA THR A 196 -18.50 -22.35 -14.21
C THR A 196 -18.29 -23.46 -13.20
N LEU A 197 -17.63 -23.17 -12.08
CA LEU A 197 -17.39 -24.13 -10.99
C LEU A 197 -18.18 -23.73 -9.73
N THR A 198 -19.10 -24.57 -9.27
CA THR A 198 -19.81 -24.36 -7.99
C THR A 198 -19.29 -25.36 -6.95
N VAL A 199 -18.85 -24.85 -5.79
CA VAL A 199 -18.38 -25.65 -4.65
C VAL A 199 -19.16 -25.27 -3.40
N LYS A 200 -19.80 -26.26 -2.77
CA LYS A 200 -20.65 -26.07 -1.59
C LYS A 200 -20.29 -27.05 -0.47
N ASN A 201 -20.31 -26.61 0.79
CA ASN A 201 -20.21 -27.48 1.98
C ASN A 201 -19.06 -28.50 1.89
N SER A 202 -17.84 -28.02 1.62
CA SER A 202 -16.70 -28.86 1.22
C SER A 202 -15.40 -28.45 1.93
N LYS A 203 -14.38 -29.32 1.90
CA LYS A 203 -13.01 -28.99 2.29
C LYS A 203 -12.12 -28.89 1.05
N VAL A 204 -11.24 -27.90 1.01
CA VAL A 204 -10.20 -27.73 -0.01
C VAL A 204 -8.85 -27.64 0.70
N THR A 205 -7.83 -28.36 0.22
CA THR A 205 -6.45 -28.22 0.72
C THR A 205 -5.43 -28.00 -0.38
N LYS A 206 -4.47 -27.11 -0.14
CA LYS A 206 -3.25 -26.94 -0.94
C LYS A 206 -2.02 -27.21 -0.06
N SER A 207 -1.08 -28.01 -0.54
CA SER A 207 0.11 -28.38 0.24
C SER A 207 1.37 -28.66 -0.59
N GLY A 208 1.36 -28.29 -1.87
CA GLY A 208 2.57 -28.26 -2.70
C GLY A 208 2.99 -26.81 -2.90
N ASP A 209 4.27 -26.51 -2.67
CA ASP A 209 4.83 -25.17 -2.86
C ASP A 209 4.86 -24.77 -4.35
N ASP A 210 5.07 -23.49 -4.63
CA ASP A 210 5.20 -22.99 -6.00
C ASP A 210 6.62 -23.19 -6.56
N THR A 211 6.78 -22.99 -7.87
CA THR A 211 8.12 -22.96 -8.52
C THR A 211 8.53 -21.58 -9.01
N ASN A 212 7.69 -20.55 -8.79
CA ASN A 212 7.87 -19.20 -9.32
C ASN A 212 6.94 -18.19 -8.60
N GLY A 213 7.53 -17.37 -7.73
CA GLY A 213 6.82 -16.34 -6.95
C GLY A 213 6.05 -15.31 -7.79
N ASP A 214 6.49 -15.03 -9.02
CA ASP A 214 5.82 -14.09 -9.90
C ASP A 214 4.54 -14.74 -10.50
N ASN A 215 4.53 -16.06 -10.72
CA ASN A 215 3.35 -16.78 -11.21
C ASN A 215 2.20 -16.83 -10.18
N VAL A 216 2.54 -16.90 -8.89
CA VAL A 216 1.54 -16.96 -7.80
C VAL A 216 1.03 -15.57 -7.42
N ASN A 217 1.89 -14.55 -7.48
CA ASN A 217 1.52 -13.16 -7.21
C ASN A 217 0.65 -12.55 -8.31
N PHE A 218 0.87 -12.91 -9.59
CA PHE A 218 0.24 -12.18 -10.70
C PHE A 218 -0.77 -13.01 -11.50
N TYR A 219 -0.59 -14.32 -11.65
CA TYR A 219 -1.48 -15.18 -12.47
C TYR A 219 -2.30 -16.18 -11.66
N GLY A 220 -2.17 -16.15 -10.33
CA GLY A 220 -2.92 -17.00 -9.42
C GLY A 220 -2.62 -18.49 -9.54
N ILE A 221 -1.51 -18.86 -10.16
CA ILE A 221 -0.99 -20.23 -10.15
C ILE A 221 -0.78 -20.68 -8.69
N ASN A 222 -0.79 -21.99 -8.46
CA ASN A 222 -0.63 -22.59 -7.13
C ASN A 222 -1.72 -22.22 -6.07
N SER A 223 -2.76 -21.46 -6.44
CA SER A 223 -3.85 -21.10 -5.53
C SER A 223 -4.71 -22.29 -5.12
N SER A 224 -5.33 -22.21 -3.94
CA SER A 224 -6.37 -23.16 -3.55
C SER A 224 -7.62 -23.07 -4.45
N ALA A 225 -7.94 -21.86 -4.94
CA ALA A 225 -8.99 -21.66 -5.92
C ALA A 225 -8.65 -20.54 -6.91
N LEU A 226 -8.72 -20.82 -8.22
CA LEU A 226 -8.47 -19.86 -9.30
C LEU A 226 -9.65 -19.75 -10.27
N ALA A 227 -10.14 -18.54 -10.51
CA ALA A 227 -10.98 -18.22 -11.67
C ALA A 227 -10.18 -17.37 -12.67
N VAL A 228 -9.99 -17.87 -13.89
CA VAL A 228 -9.13 -17.24 -14.91
C VAL A 228 -9.82 -17.14 -16.27
N GLY A 229 -9.72 -15.98 -16.90
CA GLY A 229 -10.23 -15.73 -18.24
C GLY A 229 -11.68 -15.23 -18.27
N LYS A 230 -11.94 -14.28 -19.16
CA LYS A 230 -13.24 -13.61 -19.33
C LYS A 230 -14.40 -14.60 -19.37
N GLY A 231 -15.35 -14.41 -18.45
CA GLY A 231 -16.58 -15.20 -18.35
C GLY A 231 -16.44 -16.51 -17.56
N SER A 232 -15.24 -16.91 -17.15
CA SER A 232 -15.03 -17.99 -16.18
C SER A 232 -15.55 -17.57 -14.80
N LYS A 233 -16.31 -18.44 -14.14
CA LYS A 233 -16.99 -18.14 -12.87
C LYS A 233 -16.75 -19.20 -11.82
N MET A 234 -16.51 -18.79 -10.58
CA MET A 234 -16.52 -19.69 -9.43
C MET A 234 -17.53 -19.23 -8.38
N PHE A 235 -18.30 -20.18 -7.83
CA PHE A 235 -19.27 -19.97 -6.76
C PHE A 235 -18.89 -20.86 -5.58
N ILE A 236 -18.31 -20.29 -4.53
CA ILE A 236 -17.89 -21.03 -3.33
C ILE A 236 -18.84 -20.71 -2.17
N SER A 237 -19.27 -21.72 -1.39
CA SER A 237 -20.02 -21.47 -0.16
C SER A 237 -19.95 -22.58 0.87
N LYS A 238 -20.05 -22.24 2.16
CA LYS A 238 -19.96 -23.16 3.30
C LYS A 238 -18.68 -24.02 3.28
N THR A 239 -17.59 -23.49 2.76
CA THR A 239 -16.38 -24.24 2.43
C THR A 239 -15.22 -23.82 3.31
N SER A 240 -14.41 -24.79 3.74
CA SER A 240 -13.13 -24.52 4.41
C SER A 240 -11.98 -24.73 3.43
N ILE A 241 -11.18 -23.69 3.24
CA ILE A 241 -9.96 -23.67 2.42
C ILE A 241 -8.76 -23.59 3.36
N GLU A 242 -7.80 -24.50 3.20
CA GLU A 242 -6.60 -24.60 4.04
C GLU A 242 -5.35 -24.79 3.16
N SER A 243 -4.41 -23.85 3.22
CA SER A 243 -3.08 -24.00 2.63
C SER A 243 -2.02 -24.25 3.69
N THR A 244 -1.02 -25.08 3.38
CA THR A 244 0.18 -25.31 4.21
C THR A 244 1.49 -25.14 3.43
N SER A 245 1.44 -24.49 2.26
CA SER A 245 2.54 -24.36 1.30
C SER A 245 2.73 -22.90 0.88
N GLU A 246 3.93 -22.57 0.40
CA GLU A 246 4.28 -21.25 -0.12
C GLU A 246 3.54 -20.91 -1.44
N GLY A 247 3.39 -19.61 -1.73
CA GLY A 247 2.75 -19.12 -2.95
C GLY A 247 1.31 -19.59 -3.16
N SER A 248 0.58 -19.90 -2.09
CA SER A 248 -0.64 -20.69 -2.14
C SER A 248 -1.86 -19.89 -1.67
N ASN A 249 -2.25 -18.89 -2.48
CA ASN A 249 -3.38 -18.01 -2.20
C ASN A 249 -4.71 -18.76 -1.94
N GLY A 250 -5.58 -18.22 -1.10
CA GLY A 250 -6.86 -18.83 -0.73
C GLY A 250 -7.88 -18.85 -1.87
N ILE A 251 -8.21 -17.67 -2.42
CA ILE A 251 -9.07 -17.49 -3.59
C ILE A 251 -8.47 -16.40 -4.48
N PHE A 252 -8.32 -16.71 -5.77
CA PHE A 252 -7.71 -15.84 -6.77
C PHE A 252 -8.65 -15.62 -7.98
N ALA A 253 -8.71 -14.40 -8.49
CA ALA A 253 -9.38 -14.06 -9.74
C ALA A 253 -8.44 -13.31 -10.69
N THR A 254 -8.29 -13.76 -11.95
CA THR A 254 -7.41 -13.11 -12.93
C THR A 254 -7.98 -13.15 -14.35
N ASP A 255 -7.42 -12.33 -15.25
CA ASP A 255 -7.90 -12.09 -16.62
C ASP A 255 -9.43 -12.04 -16.70
N ASN A 256 -10.04 -11.03 -16.06
CA ASN A 256 -11.50 -10.83 -16.10
C ASN A 256 -12.34 -12.03 -15.60
N GLY A 257 -11.74 -12.99 -14.89
CA GLY A 257 -12.43 -14.08 -14.19
C GLY A 257 -13.20 -13.56 -12.97
N THR A 258 -14.26 -14.26 -12.56
CA THR A 258 -15.11 -13.81 -11.44
C THR A 258 -15.31 -14.89 -10.38
N VAL A 259 -15.09 -14.56 -9.11
CA VAL A 259 -15.45 -15.40 -7.96
C VAL A 259 -16.56 -14.76 -7.13
N TYR A 260 -17.50 -15.58 -6.68
CA TYR A 260 -18.48 -15.24 -5.67
C TYR A 260 -18.29 -16.21 -4.49
N ALA A 261 -18.02 -15.69 -3.29
CA ALA A 261 -17.73 -16.48 -2.08
C ALA A 261 -18.66 -16.07 -0.92
N ASN A 262 -19.35 -17.03 -0.31
CA ASN A 262 -20.30 -16.74 0.77
C ASN A 262 -20.23 -17.79 1.88
N ASP A 263 -19.98 -17.38 3.12
CA ASP A 263 -19.83 -18.30 4.28
C ASP A 263 -18.62 -19.24 4.04
N VAL A 264 -17.40 -18.68 3.97
CA VAL A 264 -16.17 -19.41 3.60
C VAL A 264 -15.04 -19.09 4.58
N LYS A 265 -14.40 -20.14 5.09
CA LYS A 265 -13.19 -20.03 5.91
C LYS A 265 -11.95 -20.20 5.02
N ILE A 266 -10.96 -19.32 5.17
CA ILE A 266 -9.65 -19.41 4.52
C ILE A 266 -8.58 -19.42 5.61
N THR A 267 -7.59 -20.31 5.50
CA THR A 267 -6.42 -20.30 6.37
C THR A 267 -5.17 -20.65 5.57
N THR A 268 -4.26 -19.70 5.37
CA THR A 268 -2.95 -19.94 4.72
C THR A 268 -1.86 -19.97 5.79
N LYS A 269 -1.16 -21.11 5.89
CA LYS A 269 -0.19 -21.40 6.95
C LYS A 269 1.21 -21.59 6.38
N LYS A 270 2.17 -20.80 6.87
CA LYS A 270 3.58 -20.78 6.43
C LYS A 270 3.76 -20.41 4.94
N GLY A 271 5.01 -20.13 4.57
CA GLY A 271 5.39 -19.63 3.24
C GLY A 271 4.95 -18.17 3.03
N GLY A 272 5.67 -17.43 2.19
CA GLY A 272 5.25 -16.10 1.77
C GLY A 272 4.13 -16.14 0.72
N ASN A 273 3.76 -14.96 0.21
CA ASN A 273 2.99 -14.78 -1.03
C ASN A 273 1.65 -15.54 -1.07
N SER A 274 1.01 -15.75 0.09
CA SER A 274 -0.14 -16.65 0.28
C SER A 274 -1.34 -15.88 0.84
N ARG A 275 -1.85 -14.94 0.04
CA ARG A 275 -2.94 -14.01 0.35
C ARG A 275 -4.27 -14.74 0.59
N GLY A 276 -5.18 -14.10 1.32
CA GLY A 276 -6.51 -14.64 1.61
C GLY A 276 -7.44 -14.61 0.39
N LEU A 277 -7.73 -13.41 -0.10
CA LEU A 277 -8.33 -13.12 -1.40
C LEU A 277 -7.34 -12.30 -2.24
N ASP A 278 -7.25 -12.56 -3.53
CA ASP A 278 -6.45 -11.75 -4.46
C ASP A 278 -7.13 -11.62 -5.83
N ALA A 279 -6.95 -10.47 -6.49
CA ALA A 279 -7.44 -10.23 -7.84
C ALA A 279 -6.51 -9.34 -8.66
N THR A 280 -6.17 -9.81 -9.86
CA THR A 280 -5.21 -9.18 -10.80
C THR A 280 -5.80 -9.12 -12.21
N TYR A 281 -5.21 -8.31 -13.09
CA TYR A 281 -5.63 -8.15 -14.50
C TYR A 281 -7.16 -8.08 -14.72
N GLY A 282 -7.85 -7.22 -13.97
CA GLY A 282 -9.30 -7.01 -14.04
C GLY A 282 -10.15 -8.16 -13.47
N GLY A 283 -9.55 -9.12 -12.75
CA GLY A 283 -10.27 -10.14 -11.99
C GLY A 283 -11.21 -9.54 -10.93
N VAL A 284 -12.28 -10.26 -10.60
CA VAL A 284 -13.34 -9.76 -9.70
C VAL A 284 -13.71 -10.78 -8.63
N ILE A 285 -13.73 -10.36 -7.35
CA ILE A 285 -14.18 -11.18 -6.22
C ILE A 285 -15.29 -10.47 -5.44
N TYR A 286 -16.46 -11.12 -5.36
CA TYR A 286 -17.54 -10.74 -4.45
C TYR A 286 -17.56 -11.70 -3.26
N ALA A 287 -17.38 -11.19 -2.05
CA ALA A 287 -17.28 -11.99 -0.84
C ALA A 287 -18.27 -11.55 0.26
N ASN A 288 -18.71 -12.49 1.09
CA ASN A 288 -19.56 -12.25 2.27
C ASN A 288 -19.33 -13.33 3.34
N LYS A 289 -19.40 -12.97 4.63
CA LYS A 289 -19.24 -13.93 5.75
C LYS A 289 -17.96 -14.75 5.63
N MET A 290 -16.86 -14.07 5.31
CA MET A 290 -15.54 -14.68 5.23
C MET A 290 -14.89 -14.74 6.62
N ASN A 291 -14.15 -15.81 6.87
CA ASN A 291 -13.25 -15.91 8.03
C ASN A 291 -11.85 -16.23 7.50
N ILE A 292 -11.00 -15.21 7.38
CA ILE A 292 -9.70 -15.28 6.72
C ILE A 292 -8.60 -15.13 7.75
N SER A 293 -7.61 -16.02 7.71
CA SER A 293 -6.38 -15.93 8.49
C SER A 293 -5.18 -16.26 7.60
N THR A 294 -4.19 -15.37 7.55
CA THR A 294 -2.93 -15.59 6.83
C THR A 294 -1.75 -15.45 7.80
N GLU A 295 -0.74 -16.31 7.65
CA GLU A 295 0.35 -16.41 8.64
C GLU A 295 1.71 -15.89 8.15
N GLY A 296 2.06 -16.08 6.87
CA GLY A 296 3.37 -15.71 6.32
C GLY A 296 3.48 -14.26 5.83
N ASP A 297 4.67 -13.89 5.37
CA ASP A 297 4.97 -12.56 4.84
C ASP A 297 4.34 -12.34 3.45
N HIS A 298 4.17 -11.07 3.05
CA HIS A 298 3.55 -10.67 1.76
C HIS A 298 2.20 -11.36 1.48
N SER A 299 1.43 -11.62 2.54
CA SER A 299 0.22 -12.45 2.52
C SER A 299 -0.96 -11.69 3.10
N ALA A 300 -1.36 -10.59 2.47
CA ALA A 300 -2.51 -9.78 2.90
C ALA A 300 -3.82 -10.61 2.95
N ALA A 301 -4.75 -10.26 3.86
CA ALA A 301 -6.03 -10.97 3.95
C ALA A 301 -6.94 -10.68 2.75
N ILE A 302 -6.87 -9.46 2.22
CA ILE A 302 -7.46 -9.05 0.94
C ILE A 302 -6.37 -8.28 0.17
N ALA A 303 -6.09 -8.70 -1.06
CA ALA A 303 -5.13 -8.09 -1.96
C ALA A 303 -5.78 -7.75 -3.30
N THR A 304 -5.19 -6.79 -4.01
CA THR A 304 -5.24 -6.70 -5.47
C THR A 304 -3.84 -6.35 -5.93
N ASP A 305 -3.37 -7.06 -6.94
CA ASP A 305 -2.02 -6.96 -7.49
C ASP A 305 -2.06 -6.64 -9.01
N ARG A 306 -0.90 -6.70 -9.68
CA ARG A 306 -0.61 -6.30 -11.07
C ARG A 306 -1.79 -6.34 -12.06
N GLY A 307 -1.96 -5.26 -12.85
CA GLY A 307 -3.10 -5.11 -13.77
C GLY A 307 -4.40 -4.71 -13.05
N GLY A 308 -4.37 -4.61 -11.72
CA GLY A 308 -5.50 -4.26 -10.86
C GLY A 308 -6.59 -5.33 -10.82
N GLY A 309 -7.55 -5.14 -9.93
CA GLY A 309 -8.68 -6.05 -9.77
C GLY A 309 -9.76 -5.38 -8.94
N TYR A 310 -10.87 -6.07 -8.74
CA TYR A 310 -12.00 -5.56 -7.99
C TYR A 310 -12.45 -6.54 -6.91
N ILE A 311 -12.33 -6.18 -5.62
CA ILE A 311 -12.80 -7.03 -4.52
C ILE A 311 -13.79 -6.27 -3.64
N SER A 312 -14.97 -6.86 -3.42
CA SER A 312 -15.99 -6.31 -2.51
C SER A 312 -16.35 -7.35 -1.44
N VAL A 313 -16.05 -7.07 -0.17
CA VAL A 313 -16.17 -7.99 0.97
C VAL A 313 -17.15 -7.45 2.02
N THR A 314 -18.11 -8.27 2.44
CA THR A 314 -19.13 -7.87 3.43
C THR A 314 -19.18 -8.78 4.65
N ASN A 315 -19.57 -8.25 5.82
CA ASN A 315 -19.89 -9.02 7.04
C ASN A 315 -18.81 -10.06 7.44
N SER A 316 -17.52 -9.68 7.48
CA SER A 316 -16.39 -10.63 7.48
C SER A 316 -15.36 -10.39 8.59
N SER A 317 -14.58 -11.43 8.91
CA SER A 317 -13.49 -11.42 9.89
C SER A 317 -12.14 -11.71 9.23
N LEU A 318 -11.14 -10.85 9.45
CA LEU A 318 -9.80 -10.94 8.86
C LEU A 318 -8.70 -10.99 9.92
N LYS A 319 -7.65 -11.78 9.67
CA LYS A 319 -6.39 -11.78 10.43
C LYS A 319 -5.20 -11.94 9.50
N THR A 320 -4.12 -11.22 9.79
CA THR A 320 -2.81 -11.39 9.14
C THR A 320 -1.70 -11.34 10.17
N ALA A 321 -0.63 -12.12 9.99
CA ALA A 321 0.46 -12.21 10.97
C ALA A 321 1.85 -11.78 10.45
N GLY A 322 2.16 -11.98 9.18
CA GLY A 322 3.49 -11.68 8.62
C GLY A 322 3.78 -10.19 8.40
N SER A 323 5.04 -9.91 8.07
CA SER A 323 5.52 -8.63 7.56
C SER A 323 4.96 -8.37 6.16
N GLY A 324 4.78 -7.10 5.78
CA GLY A 324 4.24 -6.73 4.46
C GLY A 324 2.85 -7.32 4.16
N SER A 325 2.09 -7.71 5.21
CA SER A 325 0.83 -8.44 5.11
C SER A 325 -0.31 -7.65 5.78
N PRO A 326 -0.71 -6.48 5.24
CA PRO A 326 -1.78 -5.68 5.83
C PRO A 326 -3.13 -6.41 5.73
N LEU A 327 -4.16 -5.90 6.43
CA LEU A 327 -5.52 -6.45 6.25
C LEU A 327 -6.02 -6.23 4.81
N ILE A 328 -5.60 -5.13 4.19
CA ILE A 328 -5.97 -4.74 2.82
C ILE A 328 -4.73 -4.20 2.08
N TYR A 329 -4.38 -4.80 0.94
CA TYR A 329 -3.35 -4.31 0.02
C TYR A 329 -3.98 -3.99 -1.34
N SER A 330 -3.80 -2.77 -1.87
CA SER A 330 -4.49 -2.34 -3.09
C SER A 330 -3.55 -1.79 -4.16
N THR A 331 -3.35 -2.57 -5.23
CA THR A 331 -2.99 -2.07 -6.56
C THR A 331 -4.21 -2.11 -7.52
N GLY A 332 -5.43 -2.13 -6.98
CA GLY A 332 -6.70 -2.15 -7.71
C GLY A 332 -7.83 -1.40 -6.99
N ASP A 333 -8.96 -2.07 -6.77
CA ASP A 333 -10.17 -1.48 -6.20
C ASP A 333 -10.77 -2.41 -5.13
N ILE A 334 -10.66 -2.03 -3.86
CA ILE A 334 -11.13 -2.86 -2.74
C ILE A 334 -12.17 -2.13 -1.90
N GLU A 335 -13.26 -2.82 -1.62
CA GLU A 335 -14.41 -2.34 -0.85
C GLU A 335 -14.69 -3.31 0.31
N VAL A 336 -14.69 -2.81 1.55
CA VAL A 336 -15.05 -3.61 2.74
C VAL A 336 -16.18 -2.95 3.53
N ASP A 337 -17.22 -3.71 3.86
CA ASP A 337 -18.38 -3.23 4.64
C ASP A 337 -18.76 -4.21 5.75
N ALA A 338 -18.96 -3.71 6.97
CA ALA A 338 -19.15 -4.53 8.17
C ALA A 338 -18.03 -5.58 8.38
N VAL A 339 -16.77 -5.17 8.24
CA VAL A 339 -15.59 -6.04 8.39
C VAL A 339 -14.84 -5.76 9.70
N LYS A 340 -14.43 -6.82 10.39
CA LYS A 340 -13.58 -6.78 11.59
C LYS A 340 -12.23 -7.40 11.27
N GLY A 341 -11.12 -6.83 11.76
CA GLY A 341 -9.85 -7.51 11.60
C GLY A 341 -8.67 -6.98 12.41
N THR A 342 -7.65 -7.83 12.50
CA THR A 342 -6.37 -7.54 13.20
C THR A 342 -5.18 -8.00 12.37
N ALA A 343 -4.31 -7.07 11.96
CA ALA A 343 -2.96 -7.37 11.50
C ALA A 343 -1.97 -7.30 12.67
N THR A 344 -1.10 -8.30 12.83
CA THR A 344 -0.12 -8.30 13.94
C THR A 344 1.32 -7.98 13.51
N GLY A 345 1.71 -8.33 12.29
CA GLY A 345 3.04 -8.01 11.72
C GLY A 345 3.05 -6.85 10.71
N SER A 346 1.90 -6.20 10.50
CA SER A 346 1.73 -5.22 9.41
C SER A 346 0.71 -4.12 9.73
N GLN A 347 0.66 -3.08 8.90
CA GLN A 347 -0.27 -1.95 8.99
C GLN A 347 -1.73 -2.35 8.68
N ILE A 348 -2.68 -1.43 8.83
CA ILE A 348 -4.09 -1.71 8.53
C ILE A 348 -4.28 -1.90 7.02
N ALA A 349 -3.75 -0.97 6.22
CA ALA A 349 -3.96 -0.92 4.79
C ALA A 349 -2.78 -0.28 4.04
N GLY A 350 -2.53 -0.76 2.81
CA GLY A 350 -1.62 -0.15 1.86
C GLY A 350 -2.30 0.11 0.52
N ILE A 351 -2.11 1.29 -0.05
CA ILE A 351 -2.47 1.61 -1.44
C ILE A 351 -1.19 1.93 -2.20
N GLU A 352 -0.95 1.24 -3.31
CA GLU A 352 0.07 1.63 -4.28
C GLU A 352 -0.57 2.28 -5.51
N GLY A 353 -0.05 3.43 -5.91
CA GLY A 353 -0.39 4.10 -7.16
C GLY A 353 -1.84 4.57 -7.24
N GLN A 354 -2.49 4.28 -8.36
CA GLN A 354 -3.75 4.88 -8.81
C GLN A 354 -5.01 4.19 -8.27
N ASN A 355 -4.96 3.69 -7.03
CA ASN A 355 -5.82 2.58 -6.58
C ASN A 355 -6.66 2.92 -5.33
N ARG A 356 -7.67 2.10 -5.02
CA ARG A 356 -8.77 2.47 -4.11
C ARG A 356 -8.96 1.49 -2.96
N ILE A 357 -9.27 2.03 -1.77
CA ILE A 357 -9.78 1.30 -0.61
C ILE A 357 -10.97 2.07 -0.02
N LEU A 358 -12.15 1.45 0.03
CA LEU A 358 -13.34 1.95 0.74
C LEU A 358 -13.63 1.08 1.97
N ILE A 359 -13.66 1.67 3.17
CA ILE A 359 -13.92 0.98 4.44
C ILE A 359 -15.19 1.54 5.10
N TYR A 360 -16.28 0.79 5.10
CA TYR A 360 -17.58 1.22 5.63
C TYR A 360 -18.01 0.34 6.81
N ASN A 361 -18.66 0.92 7.83
CA ASN A 361 -19.21 0.22 9.02
C ASN A 361 -18.26 -0.80 9.71
N SER A 362 -16.94 -0.60 9.65
CA SER A 362 -15.92 -1.62 9.92
C SER A 362 -15.05 -1.31 11.14
N SER A 363 -14.38 -2.32 11.72
CA SER A 363 -13.46 -2.17 12.86
C SER A 363 -12.13 -2.89 12.59
N LEU A 364 -11.17 -2.16 12.03
CA LEU A 364 -9.86 -2.67 11.63
C LEU A 364 -8.76 -2.23 12.60
N THR A 365 -7.83 -3.13 12.91
CA THR A 365 -6.74 -2.90 13.87
C THR A 365 -5.41 -3.37 13.29
N SER A 366 -4.35 -2.59 13.47
CA SER A 366 -2.98 -3.09 13.53
C SER A 366 -2.51 -3.13 14.98
N THR A 367 -1.82 -4.21 15.36
CA THR A 367 -1.07 -4.31 16.62
C THR A 367 0.45 -4.36 16.39
N ASN A 368 0.89 -4.02 15.18
CA ASN A 368 2.31 -3.94 14.84
C ASN A 368 2.94 -2.68 15.45
N ASP A 369 4.19 -2.77 15.91
CA ASP A 369 5.02 -1.63 16.29
C ASP A 369 6.45 -1.70 15.70
N ALA A 370 6.59 -2.39 14.57
CA ALA A 370 7.78 -2.40 13.72
C ALA A 370 7.51 -1.73 12.36
N ILE A 371 8.57 -1.51 11.57
CA ILE A 371 8.43 -1.32 10.13
C ILE A 371 7.93 -2.64 9.50
N SER A 372 7.07 -2.55 8.49
CA SER A 372 6.43 -3.68 7.81
C SER A 372 6.83 -3.69 6.34
N GLY A 373 7.22 -4.87 5.83
CA GLY A 373 7.70 -5.03 4.46
C GLY A 373 8.85 -4.04 4.16
N SER A 374 8.66 -3.22 3.13
CA SER A 374 9.58 -2.16 2.72
C SER A 374 9.16 -0.75 3.16
N ASP A 375 8.23 -0.59 4.09
CA ASP A 375 7.75 0.74 4.51
C ASP A 375 8.90 1.62 5.06
N PRO A 376 9.08 2.88 4.58
CA PRO A 376 10.08 3.78 5.12
C PRO A 376 9.91 4.13 6.61
N ILE A 377 8.67 4.09 7.13
CA ILE A 377 8.33 4.38 8.53
C ILE A 377 7.21 3.47 9.05
N LYS A 378 7.14 3.33 10.38
CA LYS A 378 5.95 2.80 11.08
C LYS A 378 4.71 3.58 10.65
N ASN A 379 3.65 2.89 10.22
CA ASN A 379 2.43 3.55 9.77
C ASN A 379 1.14 2.77 10.13
N GLY A 380 0.01 3.49 10.21
CA GLY A 380 -1.32 2.88 10.33
C GLY A 380 -1.93 2.54 8.97
N VAL A 381 -1.74 3.43 7.99
CA VAL A 381 -2.11 3.31 6.58
C VAL A 381 -1.00 3.96 5.75
N ILE A 382 -0.58 3.32 4.66
CA ILE A 382 0.35 3.89 3.68
C ILE A 382 -0.33 4.09 2.32
N ILE A 383 -0.06 5.24 1.67
CA ILE A 383 -0.45 5.53 0.29
C ILE A 383 0.80 5.96 -0.46
N TYR A 384 1.30 5.11 -1.36
CA TYR A 384 2.61 5.27 -1.98
C TYR A 384 2.61 4.93 -3.48
N GLN A 385 3.78 4.94 -4.11
CA GLN A 385 4.03 4.38 -5.44
C GLN A 385 5.45 3.80 -5.41
N SER A 386 5.62 2.52 -5.75
CA SER A 386 6.94 1.91 -5.90
C SER A 386 7.45 2.01 -7.34
N THR A 387 8.64 1.47 -7.57
CA THR A 387 9.27 1.30 -8.89
C THR A 387 9.07 -0.08 -9.50
N SER A 388 8.22 -0.95 -8.94
CA SER A 388 7.95 -2.29 -9.50
C SER A 388 7.17 -2.26 -10.83
N GLY A 389 6.33 -1.25 -11.01
CA GLY A 389 5.42 -1.12 -12.14
C GLY A 389 4.13 -1.94 -12.02
N ASP A 390 3.85 -2.58 -10.88
CA ASP A 390 2.62 -3.37 -10.69
C ASP A 390 1.37 -2.49 -10.66
N ALA A 391 1.46 -1.31 -10.04
CA ALA A 391 0.42 -0.29 -10.05
C ALA A 391 0.51 0.68 -11.25
N GLU A 392 -0.65 1.11 -11.76
CA GLU A 392 -0.77 2.10 -12.85
C GLU A 392 -0.22 3.49 -12.45
N ALA A 393 0.94 3.89 -12.98
CA ALA A 393 1.66 5.11 -12.58
C ALA A 393 1.20 6.42 -13.28
N LYS A 394 -0.03 6.46 -13.84
CA LYS A 394 -0.51 7.59 -14.66
C LYS A 394 -0.75 8.87 -13.82
N SER A 395 0.20 9.81 -13.90
CA SER A 395 0.44 10.96 -13.00
C SER A 395 -0.71 11.94 -12.73
N SER A 396 -1.79 11.93 -13.52
CA SER A 396 -2.96 12.81 -13.33
C SER A 396 -3.96 12.31 -12.29
N LYS A 397 -3.84 11.05 -11.87
CA LYS A 397 -4.74 10.37 -10.93
C LYS A 397 -4.02 10.06 -9.60
N LEU A 398 -4.70 9.37 -8.69
CA LEU A 398 -4.36 9.33 -7.26
C LEU A 398 -4.78 8.01 -6.60
N GLY A 399 -4.15 7.70 -5.45
CA GLY A 399 -4.62 6.69 -4.51
C GLY A 399 -5.76 7.23 -3.66
N ASP A 400 -6.83 6.46 -3.51
CA ASP A 400 -8.10 6.90 -2.92
C ASP A 400 -8.50 6.04 -1.71
N PHE A 401 -8.36 6.61 -0.51
CA PHE A 401 -8.73 5.97 0.75
C PHE A 401 -9.96 6.63 1.37
N GLU A 402 -11.00 5.85 1.62
CA GLU A 402 -12.18 6.31 2.37
C GLU A 402 -12.47 5.43 3.57
N ALA A 403 -12.85 6.05 4.69
CA ALA A 403 -13.37 5.32 5.84
C ALA A 403 -14.60 6.01 6.45
N VAL A 404 -15.74 5.31 6.45
CA VAL A 404 -17.06 5.82 6.83
C VAL A 404 -17.66 4.98 7.95
N ASP A 405 -18.18 5.64 8.99
CA ASP A 405 -18.86 5.03 10.14
C ASP A 405 -18.07 3.86 10.78
N SER A 406 -16.73 3.99 10.76
CA SER A 406 -15.79 2.89 11.05
C SER A 406 -14.88 3.20 12.26
N LYS A 407 -14.08 2.21 12.67
CA LYS A 407 -12.96 2.35 13.60
C LYS A 407 -11.67 1.84 12.96
N LEU A 408 -10.63 2.66 13.01
CA LEU A 408 -9.26 2.29 12.62
C LEU A 408 -8.35 2.43 13.85
N LYS A 409 -7.73 1.33 14.30
CA LYS A 409 -6.80 1.32 15.44
C LYS A 409 -5.37 0.98 15.01
N SER A 410 -4.38 1.71 15.51
CA SER A 410 -2.97 1.32 15.43
C SER A 410 -2.30 1.42 16.81
N THR A 411 -1.32 0.55 17.09
CA THR A 411 -0.53 0.57 18.33
C THR A 411 0.90 1.05 18.13
N ILE A 412 1.23 1.60 16.95
CA ILE A 412 2.56 2.15 16.68
C ILE A 412 2.95 3.23 17.71
N SER A 413 4.20 3.20 18.17
CA SER A 413 4.78 4.11 19.18
C SER A 413 5.39 5.38 18.59
N GLY A 414 5.40 5.50 17.26
CA GLY A 414 5.87 6.65 16.48
C GLY A 414 5.53 6.46 14.99
N GLY A 415 5.98 7.39 14.14
CA GLY A 415 5.58 7.43 12.73
C GLY A 415 4.22 8.11 12.55
N ALA A 416 3.38 7.64 11.63
CA ALA A 416 2.13 8.32 11.28
C ALA A 416 0.92 7.38 11.11
N MET A 417 -0.27 7.83 11.51
CA MET A 417 -1.51 7.10 11.23
C MET A 417 -1.78 7.01 9.72
N PHE A 418 -1.48 8.08 8.98
CA PHE A 418 -1.48 8.11 7.52
C PHE A 418 -0.11 8.57 7.01
N TYR A 419 0.60 7.71 6.28
CA TYR A 419 1.84 8.04 5.60
C TYR A 419 1.61 8.16 4.08
N VAL A 420 2.11 9.22 3.45
CA VAL A 420 1.98 9.46 2.01
C VAL A 420 3.33 9.84 1.40
N THR A 421 3.79 9.10 0.38
CA THR A 421 5.07 9.35 -0.30
C THR A 421 4.99 8.97 -1.78
N ASN A 422 5.80 9.61 -2.64
CA ASN A 422 5.91 9.36 -4.09
C ASN A 422 4.60 9.36 -4.92
N THR A 423 3.46 9.82 -4.38
CA THR A 423 2.16 9.73 -5.06
C THR A 423 1.20 10.87 -4.73
N ASN A 424 0.18 11.03 -5.58
CA ASN A 424 -0.99 11.85 -5.28
C ASN A 424 -2.00 11.01 -4.48
N ALA A 425 -2.64 11.59 -3.47
CA ALA A 425 -3.60 10.89 -2.62
C ALA A 425 -4.89 11.70 -2.35
N LYS A 426 -5.98 10.96 -2.15
CA LYS A 426 -7.25 11.41 -1.56
C LYS A 426 -7.48 10.58 -0.30
N VAL A 427 -7.77 11.25 0.80
CA VAL A 427 -8.20 10.61 2.05
C VAL A 427 -9.48 11.28 2.51
N VAL A 428 -10.59 10.54 2.61
CA VAL A 428 -11.88 11.09 3.08
C VAL A 428 -12.42 10.23 4.21
N LEU A 429 -12.55 10.83 5.40
CA LEU A 429 -13.04 10.16 6.59
C LEU A 429 -14.38 10.77 7.01
N GLN A 430 -15.44 9.96 7.15
CA GLN A 430 -16.74 10.40 7.67
C GLN A 430 -17.14 9.62 8.93
N ASN A 431 -17.38 10.31 10.06
CA ASN A 431 -17.83 9.70 11.32
C ASN A 431 -16.99 8.48 11.81
N THR A 432 -15.69 8.46 11.49
CA THR A 432 -14.78 7.32 11.70
C THR A 432 -13.81 7.58 12.86
N LYS A 433 -13.80 6.70 13.86
CA LYS A 433 -12.90 6.78 15.02
C LYS A 433 -11.50 6.28 14.67
N LEU A 434 -10.54 7.20 14.69
CA LEU A 434 -9.11 6.86 14.76
C LEU A 434 -8.73 6.59 16.22
N ASP A 435 -7.94 5.53 16.46
CA ASP A 435 -7.55 5.05 17.80
C ASP A 435 -6.04 4.73 17.80
N PHE A 436 -5.22 5.72 18.13
CA PHE A 436 -3.75 5.64 18.16
C PHE A 436 -3.18 6.66 19.16
N ASP A 437 -1.91 6.52 19.54
CA ASP A 437 -1.26 7.48 20.46
C ASP A 437 -0.87 8.78 19.72
N SER A 438 -1.84 9.68 19.61
CA SER A 438 -1.69 10.99 18.98
C SER A 438 -0.80 11.98 19.75
N SER A 439 -0.07 11.52 20.79
CA SER A 439 1.01 12.29 21.43
C SER A 439 2.40 11.96 20.88
N LYS A 440 2.58 10.76 20.29
CA LYS A 440 3.84 10.26 19.69
C LYS A 440 3.77 10.02 18.19
N VAL A 441 2.57 9.84 17.66
CA VAL A 441 2.28 9.47 16.27
C VAL A 441 1.58 10.64 15.57
N ASP A 442 2.03 10.98 14.37
CA ASP A 442 1.39 12.00 13.54
C ASP A 442 0.03 11.52 13.01
N LEU A 443 -0.90 12.46 12.81
CA LEU A 443 -2.13 12.18 12.06
C LEU A 443 -1.80 11.95 10.59
N ILE A 444 -0.93 12.79 10.02
CA ILE A 444 -0.46 12.73 8.64
C ILE A 444 1.04 13.00 8.61
N ASN A 445 1.80 12.14 7.95
CA ASN A 445 3.13 12.48 7.44
C ASN A 445 3.11 12.39 5.91
N ALA A 446 3.44 13.48 5.23
CA ALA A 446 3.57 13.53 3.77
C ALA A 446 4.98 14.02 3.40
N SER A 447 5.83 13.11 2.95
CA SER A 447 7.26 13.40 2.72
C SER A 447 7.83 12.58 1.56
N GLY A 448 8.96 13.04 1.02
CA GLY A 448 9.85 12.19 0.24
C GLY A 448 10.44 11.06 1.08
N ASN A 449 10.80 9.97 0.43
CA ASN A 449 11.53 8.87 1.06
C ASN A 449 12.94 8.76 0.44
N ASN A 450 13.88 8.23 1.23
CA ASN A 450 15.26 8.00 0.80
C ASN A 450 15.59 6.49 0.81
N SER A 451 14.59 5.64 0.57
CA SER A 451 14.64 4.19 0.83
C SER A 451 13.92 3.41 -0.27
N ASN A 452 14.39 2.18 -0.55
CA ASN A 452 13.78 1.28 -1.54
C ASN A 452 13.67 1.84 -2.99
N SER A 453 14.34 2.96 -3.29
CA SER A 453 14.30 3.64 -4.59
C SER A 453 12.89 3.96 -5.11
N TRP A 454 11.97 4.36 -4.22
CA TRP A 454 10.61 4.75 -4.60
C TRP A 454 10.58 6.17 -5.18
N GLY A 455 10.84 6.25 -6.48
CA GLY A 455 10.91 7.50 -7.24
C GLY A 455 12.23 8.25 -7.06
N ASN A 456 12.33 9.42 -7.69
CA ASN A 456 13.55 10.24 -7.63
C ASN A 456 13.59 11.03 -6.32
N GLN A 457 14.70 10.90 -5.58
CA GLN A 457 14.95 11.66 -4.35
C GLN A 457 14.80 13.18 -4.62
N GLY A 458 14.16 13.91 -3.71
CA GLY A 458 13.89 15.34 -3.89
C GLY A 458 12.74 15.67 -4.87
N SER A 459 12.11 14.66 -5.48
CA SER A 459 10.90 14.81 -6.32
C SER A 459 9.77 13.83 -5.95
N ASN A 460 10.05 12.82 -5.13
CA ASN A 460 9.14 11.77 -4.67
C ASN A 460 8.27 12.17 -3.45
N GLY A 461 7.86 13.44 -3.36
CA GLY A 461 7.01 13.93 -2.26
C GLY A 461 5.55 13.46 -2.35
N GLY A 462 4.92 13.22 -1.19
CA GLY A 462 3.50 12.85 -1.09
C GLY A 462 2.57 14.05 -1.26
N LYS A 463 1.46 13.91 -2.01
CA LYS A 463 0.53 15.02 -2.34
C LYS A 463 -0.91 14.65 -2.01
N VAL A 464 -1.32 14.87 -0.75
CA VAL A 464 -2.61 14.41 -0.22
C VAL A 464 -3.65 15.53 -0.05
N THR A 465 -4.86 15.31 -0.57
CA THR A 465 -6.05 16.03 -0.11
C THR A 465 -6.74 15.18 0.96
N PHE A 466 -6.73 15.67 2.20
CA PHE A 466 -7.28 14.98 3.37
C PHE A 466 -8.55 15.69 3.83
N THR A 467 -9.68 15.00 3.94
CA THR A 467 -10.97 15.60 4.31
C THR A 467 -11.61 14.88 5.48
N GLY A 468 -11.87 15.63 6.55
CA GLY A 468 -12.77 15.24 7.63
C GLY A 468 -14.19 15.72 7.34
N ILE A 469 -15.16 14.80 7.47
CA ILE A 469 -16.59 15.07 7.37
C ILE A 469 -17.26 14.59 8.67
N LYS A 470 -17.80 15.50 9.51
CA LYS A 470 -18.31 15.14 10.85
C LYS A 470 -17.27 14.33 11.66
N GLN A 471 -16.05 14.86 11.74
CA GLN A 471 -14.88 14.15 12.28
C GLN A 471 -14.31 14.74 13.57
N THR A 472 -13.64 13.89 14.35
CA THR A 472 -12.78 14.32 15.47
C THR A 472 -11.38 13.74 15.25
N LEU A 473 -10.51 14.52 14.64
CA LEU A 473 -9.13 14.17 14.32
C LEU A 473 -8.18 14.65 15.43
N LYS A 474 -7.16 13.86 15.77
CA LYS A 474 -6.12 14.21 16.74
C LYS A 474 -4.74 13.82 16.20
N GLY A 475 -3.70 14.54 16.60
CA GLY A 475 -2.32 14.31 16.19
C GLY A 475 -1.79 15.44 15.31
N ASN A 476 -0.47 15.52 15.15
CA ASN A 476 0.16 16.57 14.36
C ASN A 476 0.15 16.24 12.86
N ILE A 477 0.53 17.22 12.04
CA ILE A 477 0.74 17.05 10.60
C ILE A 477 2.18 17.44 10.27
N THR A 478 2.95 16.48 9.76
CA THR A 478 4.30 16.71 9.25
C THR A 478 4.27 16.66 7.73
N VAL A 479 4.84 17.67 7.08
CA VAL A 479 4.97 17.71 5.62
C VAL A 479 6.30 18.32 5.21
N ASP A 480 7.00 17.69 4.27
CA ASP A 480 8.28 18.23 3.78
C ASP A 480 8.10 19.25 2.65
N THR A 481 9.17 19.98 2.32
CA THR A 481 9.13 21.01 1.27
C THR A 481 8.91 20.49 -0.13
N ILE A 482 8.99 19.18 -0.44
CA ILE A 482 8.65 18.66 -1.78
C ILE A 482 7.22 18.11 -1.88
N SER A 483 6.53 18.02 -0.74
CA SER A 483 5.22 17.40 -0.58
C SER A 483 4.07 18.42 -0.54
N ASN A 484 2.84 17.95 -0.34
CA ASN A 484 1.65 18.76 -0.11
C ASN A 484 0.61 18.04 0.76
N VAL A 485 0.10 18.75 1.77
CA VAL A 485 -1.12 18.41 2.51
C VAL A 485 -2.15 19.53 2.30
N ASN A 486 -3.31 19.15 1.78
CA ASN A 486 -4.47 20.02 1.63
C ASN A 486 -5.61 19.49 2.54
N LEU A 487 -5.63 19.97 3.79
CA LEU A 487 -6.57 19.53 4.82
C LEU A 487 -7.90 20.27 4.71
N HIS A 488 -9.01 19.56 4.75
CA HIS A 488 -10.37 20.10 4.80
C HIS A 488 -11.10 19.59 6.05
N LEU A 489 -11.59 20.52 6.88
CA LEU A 489 -12.46 20.23 8.02
C LEU A 489 -13.88 20.69 7.65
N THR A 490 -14.80 19.73 7.50
CA THR A 490 -16.17 19.99 7.02
C THR A 490 -17.26 19.35 7.89
N LYS A 491 -18.48 19.92 7.85
CA LYS A 491 -19.70 19.41 8.51
C LYS A 491 -19.49 19.10 10.00
N ASN A 492 -19.14 20.11 10.79
CA ASN A 492 -18.81 20.02 12.23
C ASN A 492 -17.55 19.16 12.52
N SER A 493 -16.51 19.25 11.70
CA SER A 493 -15.25 18.55 11.98
C SER A 493 -14.36 19.33 12.93
N THR A 494 -13.68 18.63 13.84
CA THR A 494 -12.60 19.17 14.67
C THR A 494 -11.29 18.47 14.37
N TRP A 495 -10.19 19.23 14.24
CA TRP A 495 -8.83 18.72 14.34
C TRP A 495 -8.15 19.30 15.58
N THR A 496 -7.52 18.46 16.39
CA THR A 496 -6.68 18.86 17.52
C THR A 496 -5.22 18.49 17.26
N GLY A 497 -4.37 19.48 17.01
CA GLY A 497 -2.96 19.26 16.70
C GLY A 497 -2.21 20.54 16.31
N SER A 498 -0.93 20.36 16.01
CA SER A 498 -0.02 21.37 15.44
C SER A 498 0.59 20.83 14.14
N ALA A 499 1.37 21.63 13.41
CA ALA A 499 2.00 21.17 12.19
C ALA A 499 3.46 21.62 12.03
N THR A 500 4.23 20.80 11.31
CA THR A 500 5.62 21.04 10.95
C THR A 500 5.73 21.07 9.44
N ILE A 501 6.42 22.09 8.91
CA ILE A 501 6.88 22.10 7.51
C ILE A 501 8.39 21.88 7.55
N GLU A 502 8.85 20.69 7.17
CA GLU A 502 10.25 20.29 7.21
C GLU A 502 10.96 20.62 5.89
N ASN A 503 12.24 20.99 5.94
CA ASN A 503 12.98 21.23 4.70
C ASN A 503 13.60 19.93 4.18
N ASN A 504 13.09 19.42 3.06
CA ASN A 504 13.73 18.34 2.32
C ASN A 504 15.05 18.85 1.72
N SER A 505 16.17 18.22 2.09
CA SER A 505 17.51 18.66 1.69
C SER A 505 17.89 18.31 0.24
N ALA A 506 17.12 17.44 -0.42
CA ALA A 506 17.44 16.92 -1.76
C ALA A 506 16.60 17.53 -2.89
N GLY A 507 15.63 18.42 -2.58
CA GLY A 507 14.64 18.87 -3.55
C GLY A 507 14.23 20.34 -3.45
N SER A 508 13.53 20.82 -4.49
CA SER A 508 13.06 22.21 -4.58
C SER A 508 11.72 22.41 -3.87
N THR A 509 11.53 23.58 -3.26
CA THR A 509 10.36 23.84 -2.39
C THR A 509 9.06 24.02 -3.18
N SER A 510 8.14 23.06 -3.00
CA SER A 510 6.70 23.14 -3.24
C SER A 510 6.15 24.50 -2.78
N LYS A 511 5.37 25.16 -3.64
CA LYS A 511 4.84 26.52 -3.35
C LYS A 511 3.89 26.57 -2.16
N SER A 512 3.38 25.43 -1.68
CA SER A 512 2.50 25.36 -0.51
C SER A 512 2.47 23.96 0.11
N PRO A 513 3.45 23.57 0.94
CA PRO A 513 3.46 22.28 1.60
C PRO A 513 2.22 22.02 2.47
N LEU A 514 1.66 23.03 3.15
CA LEU A 514 0.48 22.87 4.01
C LEU A 514 -0.59 23.92 3.74
N THR A 515 -1.77 23.47 3.31
CA THR A 515 -2.99 24.29 3.23
C THR A 515 -4.06 23.71 4.17
N VAL A 516 -4.60 24.55 5.06
CA VAL A 516 -5.67 24.18 6.00
C VAL A 516 -6.94 24.93 5.63
N ASN A 517 -8.04 24.18 5.49
CA ASN A 517 -9.37 24.69 5.14
C ASN A 517 -10.36 24.31 6.25
N VAL A 518 -11.06 25.30 6.82
CA VAL A 518 -12.02 25.12 7.91
C VAL A 518 -13.36 25.73 7.51
N ASP A 519 -14.37 24.88 7.33
CA ASP A 519 -15.72 25.34 6.98
C ASP A 519 -16.40 26.08 8.14
N LYS A 520 -17.53 26.74 7.83
CA LYS A 520 -18.30 27.59 8.76
C LYS A 520 -18.83 26.88 10.02
N SER A 521 -18.72 25.56 10.09
CA SER A 521 -19.17 24.70 11.20
C SER A 521 -18.02 24.01 11.93
N SER A 522 -16.79 24.09 11.42
CA SER A 522 -15.66 23.27 11.83
C SER A 522 -14.63 24.05 12.66
N LYS A 523 -13.73 23.32 13.34
CA LYS A 523 -12.78 23.88 14.30
C LYS A 523 -11.37 23.28 14.18
N TRP A 524 -10.34 24.13 14.24
CA TRP A 524 -8.99 23.70 14.58
C TRP A 524 -8.69 24.09 16.03
N VAL A 525 -8.38 23.09 16.86
CA VAL A 525 -7.73 23.24 18.17
C VAL A 525 -6.23 23.17 17.95
N VAL A 526 -5.58 24.34 17.94
CA VAL A 526 -4.14 24.49 17.77
C VAL A 526 -3.46 24.15 19.09
N THR A 527 -2.58 23.15 19.09
CA THR A 527 -1.90 22.70 20.33
C THR A 527 -0.57 23.39 20.60
N LYS A 528 0.08 23.94 19.56
CA LYS A 528 1.35 24.68 19.62
C LYS A 528 1.39 25.73 18.51
N SER A 529 2.12 26.83 18.71
CA SER A 529 2.40 27.82 17.65
C SER A 529 3.05 27.13 16.45
N THR A 530 2.60 27.47 15.24
CA THR A 530 2.79 26.63 14.05
C THR A 530 2.84 27.47 12.76
N LYS A 531 3.46 26.92 11.70
CA LYS A 531 3.54 27.55 10.38
C LYS A 531 2.74 26.74 9.36
N VAL A 532 1.94 27.43 8.55
CA VAL A 532 1.19 26.88 7.42
C VAL A 532 1.47 27.71 6.16
N SER A 533 1.30 27.13 4.97
CA SER A 533 1.43 27.89 3.71
C SER A 533 0.18 28.72 3.47
N ASN A 534 -1.00 28.11 3.52
CA ASN A 534 -2.28 28.80 3.36
C ASN A 534 -3.27 28.40 4.45
N LEU A 535 -4.16 29.32 4.80
CA LEU A 535 -5.22 29.11 5.79
C LEU A 535 -6.53 29.73 5.30
N ASN A 536 -7.55 28.90 5.09
CA ASN A 536 -8.88 29.31 4.67
C ASN A 536 -9.88 29.01 5.79
N VAL A 537 -10.57 30.03 6.31
CA VAL A 537 -11.52 29.90 7.44
C VAL A 537 -12.81 30.63 7.10
N GLU A 538 -13.89 29.89 6.82
CA GLU A 538 -15.18 30.52 6.51
C GLU A 538 -15.76 31.26 7.72
N LYS A 539 -16.64 32.23 7.48
CA LYS A 539 -17.38 32.95 8.53
C LYS A 539 -18.20 31.98 9.39
N GLY A 540 -17.71 31.69 10.60
CA GLY A 540 -18.29 30.73 11.56
C GLY A 540 -17.30 29.64 11.99
N GLY A 541 -16.32 29.32 11.13
CA GLY A 541 -15.22 28.40 11.43
C GLY A 541 -14.29 28.97 12.50
N LYS A 542 -13.70 28.10 13.32
CA LYS A 542 -13.00 28.50 14.56
C LYS A 542 -11.55 28.01 14.60
N ILE A 543 -10.61 28.90 14.90
CA ILE A 543 -9.21 28.57 15.20
C ILE A 543 -8.94 28.98 16.65
N VAL A 544 -8.75 27.99 17.52
CA VAL A 544 -8.68 28.20 18.99
C VAL A 544 -7.58 27.34 19.62
N ASP A 545 -7.18 27.64 20.85
CA ASP A 545 -6.32 26.77 21.65
C ASP A 545 -7.11 25.66 22.38
N SER A 546 -6.39 24.84 23.17
CA SER A 546 -6.99 23.77 23.98
C SER A 546 -8.01 24.25 25.02
N ASN A 547 -7.93 25.52 25.43
CA ASN A 547 -8.83 26.16 26.39
C ASN A 547 -10.01 26.86 25.67
N GLY A 548 -10.03 26.83 24.33
CA GLY A 548 -11.07 27.48 23.51
C GLY A 548 -10.83 28.96 23.23
N LYS A 549 -9.69 29.55 23.63
CA LYS A 549 -9.37 30.96 23.33
C LYS A 549 -9.01 31.12 21.86
N THR A 550 -9.41 32.24 21.26
CA THR A 550 -9.07 32.57 19.86
C THR A 550 -7.55 32.64 19.66
N VAL A 551 -7.06 32.02 18.59
CA VAL A 551 -5.63 32.02 18.24
C VAL A 551 -5.28 33.23 17.38
N THR A 552 -4.12 33.84 17.64
CA THR A 552 -3.63 34.94 16.80
C THR A 552 -3.12 34.41 15.46
N ILE A 553 -3.60 34.96 14.35
CA ILE A 553 -3.17 34.61 12.98
C ILE A 553 -2.29 35.74 12.44
N LYS A 554 -1.03 35.41 12.13
CA LYS A 554 -0.10 36.31 11.42
C LYS A 554 0.06 35.86 9.97
N VAL A 555 -0.07 36.79 9.03
CA VAL A 555 0.09 36.56 7.59
C VAL A 555 1.25 37.43 7.11
N ASN A 556 2.32 36.79 6.63
CA ASN A 556 3.54 37.49 6.18
C ASN A 556 4.03 38.55 7.19
N GLY A 557 4.12 38.13 8.46
CA GLY A 557 4.53 38.96 9.60
C GLY A 557 3.42 39.84 10.23
N LYS A 558 2.41 40.25 9.45
CA LYS A 558 1.34 41.15 9.91
C LYS A 558 0.20 40.38 10.59
N THR A 559 -0.34 40.88 11.70
CA THR A 559 -1.52 40.28 12.35
C THR A 559 -2.76 40.46 11.49
N ALA A 560 -3.38 39.36 11.05
CA ALA A 560 -4.65 39.37 10.30
C ALA A 560 -5.85 39.04 11.18
N VAL A 561 -5.66 38.26 12.23
CA VAL A 561 -6.64 38.04 13.32
C VAL A 561 -5.92 38.16 14.65
N LYS A 562 -6.39 39.05 15.52
CA LYS A 562 -5.99 39.14 16.92
C LYS A 562 -6.77 38.09 17.72
N GLY A 563 -6.10 37.35 18.59
CA GLY A 563 -6.73 36.38 19.50
C GLY A 563 -6.13 36.44 20.90
N ASP A 564 -6.87 35.89 21.86
CA ASP A 564 -6.59 35.94 23.31
C ASP A 564 -5.69 34.80 23.81
N SER A 565 -5.31 33.89 22.91
CA SER A 565 -4.31 32.85 23.16
C SER A 565 -2.89 33.34 22.87
N ASN A 566 -1.93 32.84 23.66
CA ASN A 566 -0.50 33.01 23.40
C ASN A 566 -0.01 32.19 22.18
N ILE A 567 -0.86 31.29 21.65
CA ILE A 567 -0.56 30.52 20.44
C ILE A 567 -0.72 31.39 19.19
N VAL A 568 0.23 31.26 18.26
CA VAL A 568 0.25 31.98 16.98
C VAL A 568 0.30 30.99 15.81
N VAL A 569 -0.63 31.14 14.87
CA VAL A 569 -0.55 30.50 13.54
C VAL A 569 0.07 31.48 12.56
N THR A 570 1.19 31.09 11.95
CA THR A 570 1.90 31.89 10.94
C THR A 570 1.57 31.35 9.55
N VAL A 571 1.02 32.20 8.69
CA VAL A 571 0.68 31.93 7.29
C VAL A 571 1.71 32.63 6.41
N THR A 572 2.44 31.88 5.58
CA THR A 572 3.48 32.44 4.67
C THR A 572 3.04 32.58 3.21
N GLY A 573 1.77 32.30 2.92
CA GLY A 573 1.12 32.47 1.63
C GLY A 573 -0.19 33.24 1.82
N LYS A 574 -1.33 32.60 1.49
CA LYS A 574 -2.65 33.23 1.53
C LYS A 574 -3.44 32.87 2.79
N TYR A 575 -3.99 33.90 3.44
CA TYR A 575 -5.16 33.77 4.32
C TYR A 575 -6.43 34.15 3.55
N SER A 576 -7.55 33.44 3.75
CA SER A 576 -8.83 33.82 3.15
C SER A 576 -10.04 33.32 3.94
N THR A 577 -11.22 33.86 3.60
CA THR A 577 -12.51 33.49 4.19
C THR A 577 -13.36 32.57 3.31
N THR A 578 -12.75 31.93 2.30
CA THR A 578 -13.43 31.04 1.35
C THR A 578 -12.78 29.67 1.33
N VAL A 579 -13.53 28.64 1.71
CA VAL A 579 -13.14 27.24 1.49
C VAL A 579 -13.65 26.78 0.12
N LYS A 580 -12.84 25.98 -0.58
CA LYS A 580 -13.22 25.35 -1.85
C LYS A 580 -12.99 23.85 -1.78
N THR A 581 -14.06 23.07 -1.78
CA THR A 581 -14.03 21.62 -1.90
C THR A 581 -13.98 21.19 -3.38
N SER A 582 -13.75 19.91 -3.62
CA SER A 582 -13.78 19.31 -4.97
C SER A 582 -14.20 17.84 -4.89
N ALA A 583 -14.20 17.12 -6.02
CA ALA A 583 -14.30 15.66 -6.02
C ALA A 583 -13.18 14.98 -5.18
N LYS A 584 -12.01 15.63 -5.03
CA LYS A 584 -10.94 15.17 -4.13
C LYS A 584 -11.23 15.40 -2.63
N SER A 585 -12.37 15.99 -2.31
CA SER A 585 -12.84 16.30 -0.95
C SER A 585 -14.20 15.66 -0.62
N SER A 586 -14.63 14.68 -1.41
CA SER A 586 -15.96 14.05 -1.32
C SER A 586 -15.85 12.52 -1.33
N LEU A 587 -16.82 11.84 -0.71
CA LEU A 587 -16.92 10.37 -0.76
C LEU A 587 -17.25 9.89 -2.19
N SER A 588 -16.87 8.65 -2.48
CA SER A 588 -17.12 7.97 -3.75
C SER A 588 -18.59 7.59 -3.87
N THR A 589 -19.20 7.92 -5.01
CA THR A 589 -20.59 7.53 -5.34
C THR A 589 -20.68 6.24 -6.15
N LYS A 590 -19.58 5.81 -6.78
CA LYS A 590 -19.47 4.53 -7.48
C LYS A 590 -18.99 3.46 -6.50
N VAL A 591 -19.72 2.34 -6.42
CA VAL A 591 -19.31 1.13 -5.69
C VAL A 591 -19.56 -0.12 -6.54
N LEU A 592 -19.04 -1.28 -6.16
CA LEU A 592 -19.37 -2.54 -6.84
C LEU A 592 -20.85 -2.90 -6.63
N LEU A 593 -21.54 -3.21 -7.73
CA LEU A 593 -22.94 -3.63 -7.71
C LEU A 593 -23.05 -5.12 -7.34
N ARG A 594 -23.90 -5.44 -6.37
CA ARG A 594 -23.91 -6.75 -5.68
C ARG A 594 -25.17 -7.59 -5.94
N GLU A 595 -26.08 -7.16 -6.79
CA GLU A 595 -27.37 -7.84 -7.03
C GLU A 595 -27.16 -9.26 -7.59
N ALA A 596 -26.10 -9.47 -8.39
CA ALA A 596 -25.72 -10.79 -8.88
C ALA A 596 -25.23 -11.74 -7.77
N PHE A 597 -24.54 -11.20 -6.75
CA PHE A 597 -24.13 -11.95 -5.57
C PHE A 597 -25.34 -12.24 -4.67
N ASP A 598 -26.14 -11.22 -4.37
CA ASP A 598 -27.30 -11.30 -3.49
C ASP A 598 -28.38 -12.23 -4.05
N LYS A 599 -28.66 -12.16 -5.36
CA LYS A 599 -29.55 -13.12 -6.05
C LYS A 599 -29.00 -14.56 -6.04
N LYS A 600 -27.67 -14.74 -6.08
CA LYS A 600 -27.04 -16.08 -6.07
C LYS A 600 -27.11 -16.76 -4.70
N TYR A 601 -26.98 -16.00 -3.61
CA TYR A 601 -26.92 -16.53 -2.25
C TYR A 601 -28.16 -16.24 -1.39
N ASN A 602 -29.17 -15.56 -1.95
CA ASN A 602 -30.36 -15.07 -1.25
C ASN A 602 -29.98 -14.18 -0.04
N THR A 603 -29.13 -13.20 -0.29
CA THR A 603 -28.65 -12.23 0.71
C THR A 603 -29.09 -10.80 0.36
N LYS A 604 -28.81 -9.86 1.26
CA LYS A 604 -28.85 -8.41 1.00
C LYS A 604 -27.55 -7.86 1.58
N THR A 605 -26.62 -7.46 0.71
CA THR A 605 -25.25 -7.05 1.07
C THR A 605 -24.82 -5.74 0.42
N THR A 606 -25.77 -4.94 -0.07
CA THR A 606 -25.56 -3.59 -0.64
C THR A 606 -24.55 -2.79 0.18
N PHE A 607 -23.48 -2.32 -0.48
CA PHE A 607 -22.36 -1.66 0.18
C PHE A 607 -22.78 -0.38 0.92
N GLY A 608 -22.22 -0.19 2.11
CA GLY A 608 -22.55 0.89 3.04
C GLY A 608 -23.79 0.64 3.90
N THR A 609 -24.54 -0.45 3.66
CA THR A 609 -25.78 -0.77 4.40
C THR A 609 -25.64 -1.91 5.41
N ASN A 610 -24.53 -2.64 5.38
CA ASN A 610 -24.27 -3.72 6.33
C ASN A 610 -23.94 -3.13 7.72
N LYS A 611 -24.00 -3.95 8.78
CA LYS A 611 -23.65 -3.53 10.14
C LYS A 611 -22.72 -4.55 10.78
N LEU A 612 -21.70 -4.05 11.49
CA LEU A 612 -20.79 -4.90 12.24
C LEU A 612 -21.53 -5.65 13.36
N SER A 613 -21.32 -6.96 13.43
CA SER A 613 -21.82 -7.87 14.48
C SER A 613 -20.83 -8.01 15.64
#